data_AF-A0A7R7ENM1-F1
#
_entry.id   AF-A0A7R7ENM1-F1
#
_cell.length_a   1.000
_cell.length_b   1.000
_cell.length_c   1.000
_cell.angle_alpha   90.00
_cell.angle_beta   90.00
_cell.angle_gamma   90.00
#
_symmetry.space_group_name_H-M   'P 1'
#
loop_
_entity.id
_entity.type
_entity.pdbx_description
1 polymer ?
#
loop_
_entity_poly.entity_id
_entity_poly.type
_entity_poly.pdbx_seq_one_letter_code
_entity_poly.pdbx_strand_id
1 'polypeptide(L)'
;MNKNAKKRVWFYILVGVFFPLAMFLVFFIWNKDTKKDKNNSTTVIEESENSSKIKKRTESKQDIAYEALVIKAYEYPSEFTMGDNLKGAIVQLAITYDDFDQNVVKSEEWKETFITKFIQNSRLSFDYLDQIADKNNGKISISELNYIQYSLTDIKVDFSSYVKDTVDSNDTASALNFGQITDYKYEVTDEGVRLTADLEVGWDGTDSTTKKELTVNLIKNKYSCFDGYSIKSLSSKTVESKIKPDNKEHIFYGSDMMEEENGVFPFEFSYSEDDMNYAHFVYVDLSKLPELADLVRKNSGSDFKVIYVLNGGETDTIEKVVPTDITLADK
;
A
#
# COMPACT_ATOMS: atom_id res chain seq x y z
N MET A 1 -43.54 8.34 -24.86
CA MET A 1 -42.71 8.02 -23.68
C MET A 1 -41.63 7.03 -24.05
N ASN A 2 -40.36 7.43 -23.91
CA ASN A 2 -39.18 6.73 -24.43
C ASN A 2 -38.78 5.54 -23.52
N LYS A 3 -38.58 4.35 -24.10
CA LYS A 3 -38.27 3.09 -23.40
C LYS A 3 -36.92 3.12 -22.64
N ASN A 4 -36.04 4.08 -22.94
CA ASN A 4 -34.74 4.22 -22.28
C ASN A 4 -34.80 4.89 -20.91
N ALA A 5 -35.88 5.60 -20.58
CA ALA A 5 -36.05 6.22 -19.26
C ALA A 5 -36.39 5.19 -18.16
N LYS A 6 -37.06 4.07 -18.50
CA LYS A 6 -37.46 3.05 -17.52
C LYS A 6 -36.30 2.14 -17.06
N LYS A 7 -35.27 1.95 -17.88
CA LYS A 7 -34.11 1.11 -17.51
C LYS A 7 -33.15 1.79 -16.52
N ARG A 8 -33.02 3.12 -16.57
CA ARG A 8 -32.15 3.87 -15.65
C ARG A 8 -32.72 3.92 -14.22
N VAL A 9 -34.04 4.03 -14.06
CA VAL A 9 -34.69 4.05 -12.73
C VAL A 9 -34.55 2.71 -11.99
N TRP A 10 -34.54 1.58 -12.69
CA TRP A 10 -34.36 0.26 -12.07
C TRP A 10 -32.93 0.00 -11.58
N PHE A 11 -31.93 0.61 -12.22
CA PHE A 11 -30.52 0.45 -11.80
C PHE A 11 -30.24 1.20 -10.48
N TYR A 12 -30.82 2.40 -10.31
CA TYR A 12 -30.66 3.17 -9.07
C TYR A 12 -31.41 2.58 -7.86
N ILE A 13 -32.54 1.90 -8.09
CA ILE A 13 -33.26 1.20 -7.00
C ILE A 13 -32.49 -0.05 -6.53
N LEU A 14 -31.74 -0.72 -7.42
CA LEU A 14 -30.95 -1.89 -7.02
C LEU A 14 -29.68 -1.51 -6.25
N VAL A 15 -29.02 -0.41 -6.62
CA VAL A 15 -27.81 0.08 -5.92
C VAL A 15 -28.17 0.74 -4.58
N GLY A 16 -29.31 1.43 -4.49
CA GLY A 16 -29.77 2.08 -3.25
C GLY A 16 -30.25 1.13 -2.14
N VAL A 17 -30.61 -0.11 -2.46
CA VAL A 17 -31.13 -1.09 -1.48
C VAL A 17 -30.05 -2.08 -1.01
N PHE A 18 -28.99 -2.32 -1.78
CA PHE A 18 -27.92 -3.26 -1.39
C PHE A 18 -26.79 -2.62 -0.56
N PHE A 19 -26.56 -1.31 -0.67
CA PHE A 19 -25.52 -0.61 0.09
C PHE A 19 -25.82 -0.49 1.61
N PRO A 20 -27.08 -0.28 2.06
CA PRO A 20 -27.40 -0.25 3.49
C PRO A 20 -27.34 -1.63 4.16
N LEU A 21 -27.55 -2.72 3.42
CA LEU A 21 -27.53 -4.09 3.99
C LEU A 21 -26.10 -4.56 4.28
N ALA A 22 -25.12 -4.15 3.48
CA ALA A 22 -23.72 -4.49 3.69
C ALA A 22 -23.15 -3.79 4.95
N MET A 23 -23.52 -2.52 5.19
CA MET A 23 -23.14 -1.82 6.43
C MET A 23 -23.81 -2.37 7.70
N PHE A 24 -25.05 -2.88 7.60
CA PHE A 24 -25.72 -3.50 8.74
C PHE A 24 -25.08 -4.83 9.19
N LEU A 25 -24.45 -5.58 8.26
CA LEU A 25 -23.75 -6.83 8.56
C LEU A 25 -22.39 -6.60 9.26
N VAL A 26 -21.65 -5.56 8.89
CA VAL A 26 -20.39 -5.19 9.54
C VAL A 26 -20.63 -4.71 10.98
N PHE A 27 -21.73 -3.98 11.23
CA PHE A 27 -22.08 -3.49 12.56
C PHE A 27 -22.50 -4.62 13.54
N PHE A 28 -23.08 -5.72 13.04
CA PHE A 28 -23.49 -6.86 13.88
C PHE A 28 -22.35 -7.83 14.23
N ILE A 29 -21.30 -7.90 13.40
CA ILE A 29 -20.12 -8.72 13.69
C ILE A 29 -19.26 -8.04 14.75
N TRP A 30 -19.11 -6.71 14.70
CA TRP A 30 -18.29 -5.98 15.67
C TRP A 30 -18.92 -5.90 17.07
N ASN A 31 -20.24 -5.99 17.18
CA ASN A 31 -20.95 -5.84 18.47
C ASN A 31 -21.15 -7.17 19.24
N LYS A 32 -20.62 -8.29 18.73
CA LYS A 32 -20.80 -9.62 19.36
C LYS A 32 -19.64 -10.05 20.28
N ASP A 33 -18.49 -9.40 20.22
CA ASP A 33 -17.29 -9.78 20.99
C ASP A 33 -17.13 -9.06 22.34
N THR A 34 -17.97 -8.08 22.65
CA THR A 34 -17.97 -7.44 23.99
C THR A 34 -19.08 -8.00 24.88
N LYS A 35 -19.01 -9.29 25.22
CA LYS A 35 -19.64 -9.86 26.42
C LYS A 35 -19.29 -11.34 26.59
N LYS A 36 -18.18 -11.63 27.28
CA LYS A 36 -18.16 -12.75 28.21
C LYS A 36 -16.98 -12.63 29.16
N ASP A 37 -17.30 -12.31 30.40
CA ASP A 37 -16.39 -12.54 31.50
C ASP A 37 -17.16 -13.10 32.70
N LYS A 38 -16.49 -14.03 33.37
CA LYS A 38 -16.76 -14.66 34.68
C LYS A 38 -17.86 -15.72 34.78
N ASN A 39 -17.43 -16.96 34.99
CA ASN A 39 -17.77 -17.69 36.21
C ASN A 39 -16.75 -18.78 36.55
N ASN A 40 -16.31 -18.75 37.82
CA ASN A 40 -15.55 -19.79 38.51
C ASN A 40 -16.29 -21.12 38.50
N SER A 41 -15.55 -22.23 38.38
CA SER A 41 -15.81 -23.40 39.22
C SER A 41 -14.53 -24.20 39.43
N THR A 42 -14.14 -24.25 40.69
CA THR A 42 -13.18 -25.19 41.26
C THR A 42 -13.66 -26.62 41.07
N THR A 43 -12.78 -27.51 40.61
CA THR A 43 -12.91 -28.95 40.86
C THR A 43 -11.52 -29.56 41.07
N VAL A 44 -11.32 -30.05 42.28
CA VAL A 44 -10.21 -30.89 42.74
C VAL A 44 -10.46 -32.31 42.24
N ILE A 45 -9.49 -32.95 41.56
CA ILE A 45 -9.28 -34.41 41.59
C ILE A 45 -7.78 -34.74 41.39
N GLU A 46 -7.19 -35.22 42.49
CA GLU A 46 -6.22 -36.32 42.69
C GLU A 46 -5.03 -36.57 41.76
N GLU A 47 -3.87 -36.69 42.42
CA GLU A 47 -2.67 -37.38 41.97
C GLU A 47 -2.97 -38.83 41.56
N SER A 48 -2.38 -39.25 40.44
CA SER A 48 -1.76 -40.56 40.36
C SER A 48 -0.53 -40.50 39.46
N GLU A 49 0.61 -40.83 40.05
CA GLU A 49 1.86 -41.09 39.35
C GLU A 49 1.66 -42.27 38.39
N ASN A 50 1.99 -42.08 37.11
CA ASN A 50 2.55 -43.20 36.35
C ASN A 50 3.56 -42.71 35.31
N SER A 51 4.71 -43.35 35.37
CA SER A 51 5.93 -43.02 34.67
C SER A 51 5.91 -43.37 33.18
N SER A 52 6.85 -42.75 32.46
CA SER A 52 7.47 -43.24 31.21
C SER A 52 6.70 -43.05 29.89
N LYS A 53 7.00 -41.93 29.22
CA LYS A 53 7.64 -41.86 27.89
C LYS A 53 7.45 -40.46 27.35
N ILE A 54 8.47 -39.63 27.52
CA ILE A 54 8.63 -38.40 26.74
C ILE A 54 8.81 -38.86 25.28
N LYS A 55 7.72 -38.94 24.54
CA LYS A 55 7.76 -38.89 23.08
C LYS A 55 8.24 -37.49 22.75
N LYS A 56 9.55 -37.38 22.52
CA LYS A 56 10.19 -36.27 21.83
C LYS A 56 9.35 -36.02 20.58
N ARG A 57 8.56 -34.95 20.60
CA ARG A 57 7.81 -34.48 19.44
C ARG A 57 8.87 -33.99 18.48
N THR A 58 9.23 -34.83 17.53
CA THR A 58 10.10 -34.48 16.43
C THR A 58 9.37 -33.39 15.64
N GLU A 59 9.74 -32.13 15.88
CA GLU A 59 9.52 -31.07 14.91
C GLU A 59 10.12 -31.55 13.60
N SER A 60 9.27 -31.79 12.60
CA SER A 60 9.72 -32.14 11.27
C SER A 60 10.49 -30.94 10.72
N LYS A 61 11.83 -31.01 10.78
CA LYS A 61 12.71 -30.15 10.00
C LYS A 61 12.35 -30.36 8.53
N GLN A 62 11.54 -29.47 7.96
CA GLN A 62 11.53 -29.27 6.52
C GLN A 62 12.79 -28.45 6.21
N ASP A 63 13.87 -29.16 5.92
CA ASP A 63 15.10 -28.54 5.39
C ASP A 63 14.82 -28.13 3.94
N ILE A 64 15.06 -26.85 3.62
CA ILE A 64 14.93 -26.36 2.24
C ILE A 64 16.02 -27.03 1.41
N ALA A 65 15.63 -27.77 0.38
CA ALA A 65 16.55 -28.49 -0.49
C ALA A 65 17.20 -27.53 -1.51
N TYR A 66 18.09 -26.66 -1.05
CA TYR A 66 18.71 -25.60 -1.86
C TYR A 66 19.38 -26.13 -3.14
N GLU A 67 20.01 -27.31 -3.08
CA GLU A 67 20.64 -27.95 -4.23
C GLU A 67 19.63 -28.33 -5.32
N ALA A 68 18.46 -28.84 -4.93
CA ALA A 68 17.38 -29.20 -5.86
C ALA A 68 16.79 -27.95 -6.55
N LEU A 69 16.88 -26.79 -5.88
CA LEU A 69 16.43 -25.50 -6.39
C LEU A 69 17.56 -24.70 -7.08
N VAL A 70 18.77 -25.26 -7.18
CA VAL A 70 19.95 -24.61 -7.82
C VAL A 70 20.35 -23.29 -7.15
N ILE A 71 20.09 -23.15 -5.85
CA ILE A 71 20.38 -21.94 -5.08
C ILE A 71 21.82 -21.96 -4.61
N LYS A 72 22.56 -20.89 -4.90
CA LYS A 72 23.94 -20.70 -4.45
C LYS A 72 23.99 -19.79 -3.22
N ALA A 73 25.00 -20.02 -2.38
CA ALA A 73 25.26 -19.09 -1.29
C ALA A 73 25.76 -17.76 -1.85
N TYR A 74 25.19 -16.67 -1.35
CA TYR A 74 25.60 -15.30 -1.60
C TYR A 74 26.94 -15.02 -0.91
N GLU A 75 27.85 -14.41 -1.66
CA GLU A 75 29.15 -13.97 -1.16
C GLU A 75 29.03 -12.49 -0.77
N TYR A 76 29.15 -12.20 0.53
CA TYR A 76 28.99 -10.84 1.01
C TYR A 76 30.19 -9.98 0.58
N PRO A 77 29.94 -8.84 -0.10
CA PRO A 77 30.98 -7.84 -0.35
C PRO A 77 31.47 -7.21 0.95
N SER A 78 32.61 -6.51 0.88
CA SER A 78 33.17 -5.78 2.03
C SER A 78 32.28 -4.62 2.50
N GLU A 79 31.50 -4.05 1.58
CA GLU A 79 30.55 -2.98 1.83
C GLU A 79 29.17 -3.40 1.35
N PHE A 80 28.13 -3.04 2.09
CA PHE A 80 26.76 -3.36 1.71
C PHE A 80 26.33 -2.55 0.50
N THR A 81 25.67 -3.22 -0.44
CA THR A 81 25.01 -2.59 -1.58
C THR A 81 23.62 -3.20 -1.74
N MET A 82 22.60 -2.35 -1.88
CA MET A 82 21.25 -2.81 -2.16
C MET A 82 21.08 -3.05 -3.66
N GLY A 83 21.01 -4.33 -4.05
CA GLY A 83 20.72 -4.72 -5.43
C GLY A 83 19.24 -4.57 -5.78
N ASP A 84 18.91 -4.77 -7.05
CA ASP A 84 17.56 -4.54 -7.58
C ASP A 84 16.52 -5.52 -7.00
N ASN A 85 16.91 -6.78 -6.76
CA ASN A 85 16.04 -7.79 -6.18
C ASN A 85 15.63 -7.39 -4.75
N LEU A 86 16.59 -7.04 -3.89
CA LEU A 86 16.29 -6.59 -2.53
C LEU A 86 15.55 -5.24 -2.52
N LYS A 87 15.94 -4.29 -3.39
CA LYS A 87 15.27 -3.00 -3.52
C LYS A 87 13.79 -3.17 -3.88
N GLY A 88 13.49 -4.00 -4.88
CA GLY A 88 12.12 -4.30 -5.29
C GLY A 88 11.30 -4.94 -4.17
N ALA A 89 11.88 -5.89 -3.44
CA ALA A 89 11.22 -6.53 -2.30
C ALA A 89 10.88 -5.55 -1.16
N ILE A 90 11.82 -4.65 -0.82
CA ILE A 90 11.62 -3.61 0.19
C ILE A 90 10.52 -2.65 -0.24
N VAL A 91 10.58 -2.14 -1.48
CA VAL A 91 9.54 -1.24 -2.03
C VAL A 91 8.18 -1.91 -1.96
N GLN A 92 8.06 -3.16 -2.43
CA GLN A 92 6.79 -3.86 -2.46
C GLN A 92 6.21 -4.08 -1.05
N LEU A 93 7.04 -4.42 -0.06
CA LEU A 93 6.58 -4.48 1.34
C LEU A 93 6.11 -3.11 1.84
N ALA A 94 6.89 -2.05 1.60
CA ALA A 94 6.61 -0.71 2.10
C ALA A 94 5.34 -0.07 1.50
N ILE A 95 4.97 -0.43 0.27
CA ILE A 95 3.70 0.01 -0.34
C ILE A 95 2.52 -0.88 0.04
N THR A 96 2.77 -2.02 0.68
CA THR A 96 1.74 -2.95 1.18
C THR A 96 1.44 -2.73 2.66
N TYR A 97 2.47 -2.42 3.47
CA TYR A 97 2.38 -2.24 4.91
C TYR A 97 3.13 -0.99 5.35
N ASP A 98 2.54 -0.24 6.28
CA ASP A 98 3.28 0.83 6.97
C ASP A 98 4.26 0.26 7.98
N ASP A 99 3.90 -0.84 8.66
CA ASP A 99 4.74 -1.60 9.57
C ASP A 99 4.67 -3.10 9.21
N PHE A 100 5.84 -3.72 9.05
CA PHE A 100 6.00 -5.14 8.74
C PHE A 100 6.97 -5.80 9.72
N ASP A 101 6.57 -6.94 10.26
CA ASP A 101 7.38 -7.76 11.15
C ASP A 101 6.96 -9.25 11.07
N GLN A 102 7.50 -10.07 11.97
CA GLN A 102 7.18 -11.49 12.04
C GLN A 102 5.70 -11.80 12.37
N ASN A 103 4.97 -10.88 13.00
CA ASN A 103 3.57 -11.09 13.33
C ASN A 103 2.71 -11.00 12.07
N VAL A 104 3.05 -10.11 11.14
CA VAL A 104 2.42 -10.04 9.82
C VAL A 104 2.59 -11.38 9.09
N VAL A 105 3.81 -11.94 9.07
CA VAL A 105 4.10 -13.23 8.40
C VAL A 105 3.31 -14.41 9.00
N LYS A 106 2.98 -14.34 10.29
CA LYS A 106 2.22 -15.38 11.01
C LYS A 106 0.71 -15.17 10.96
N SER A 107 0.24 -14.09 10.34
CA SER A 107 -1.18 -13.81 10.18
C SER A 107 -1.82 -14.74 9.15
N GLU A 108 -3.15 -14.91 9.23
CA GLU A 108 -3.91 -15.74 8.29
C GLU A 108 -3.88 -15.16 6.85
N GLU A 109 -3.74 -13.84 6.71
CA GLU A 109 -3.80 -13.14 5.42
C GLU A 109 -2.47 -13.19 4.65
N TRP A 110 -1.35 -13.45 5.35
CA TRP A 110 -0.01 -13.36 4.76
C TRP A 110 0.16 -14.20 3.50
N LYS A 111 -0.38 -15.42 3.46
CA LYS A 111 -0.23 -16.31 2.29
C LYS A 111 -0.87 -15.72 1.04
N GLU A 112 -2.06 -15.13 1.18
CA GLU A 112 -2.75 -14.44 0.09
C GLU A 112 -2.01 -13.19 -0.34
N THR A 113 -1.61 -12.36 0.63
CA THR A 113 -0.86 -11.14 0.36
C THR A 113 0.47 -11.44 -0.33
N PHE A 114 1.20 -12.45 0.14
CA PHE A 114 2.49 -12.85 -0.44
C PHE A 114 2.32 -13.28 -1.91
N ILE A 115 1.35 -14.15 -2.19
CA ILE A 115 1.09 -14.60 -3.57
C ILE A 115 0.72 -13.41 -4.46
N THR A 116 -0.25 -12.58 -4.04
CA THR A 116 -0.75 -11.48 -4.85
C THR A 116 0.28 -10.36 -5.05
N LYS A 117 1.13 -10.08 -4.05
CA LYS A 117 2.08 -8.94 -4.10
C LYS A 117 3.47 -9.31 -4.61
N PHE A 118 3.91 -10.56 -4.45
CA PHE A 118 5.27 -10.97 -4.83
C PHE A 118 5.34 -12.01 -5.95
N ILE A 119 4.28 -12.78 -6.18
CA ILE A 119 4.27 -13.84 -7.21
C ILE A 119 3.42 -13.44 -8.42
N GLN A 120 2.30 -12.78 -8.19
CA GLN A 120 1.29 -12.42 -9.19
C GLN A 120 1.18 -10.90 -9.39
N ASN A 121 2.30 -10.18 -9.22
CA ASN A 121 2.33 -8.73 -9.36
C ASN A 121 2.95 -8.34 -10.70
N SER A 122 2.21 -7.64 -11.56
CA SER A 122 2.69 -7.25 -12.89
C SER A 122 3.78 -6.16 -12.88
N ARG A 123 4.02 -5.52 -11.73
CA ARG A 123 5.01 -4.43 -11.55
C ARG A 123 6.26 -4.86 -10.81
N LEU A 124 6.28 -6.07 -10.27
CA LEU A 124 7.43 -6.60 -9.55
C LEU A 124 7.83 -7.93 -10.16
N SER A 125 9.11 -8.05 -10.50
CA SER A 125 9.76 -9.34 -10.63
C SER A 125 11.16 -9.28 -10.02
N PHE A 126 11.79 -10.43 -9.89
CA PHE A 126 13.14 -10.61 -9.40
C PHE A 126 13.75 -11.86 -10.04
N ASP A 127 15.08 -11.89 -10.14
CA ASP A 127 15.81 -12.83 -11.00
C ASP A 127 15.40 -14.30 -10.80
N TYR A 128 15.21 -14.71 -9.54
CA TYR A 128 14.83 -16.09 -9.24
C TYR A 128 13.42 -16.42 -9.72
N LEU A 129 12.45 -15.51 -9.56
CA LEU A 129 11.08 -15.70 -10.04
C LEU A 129 11.04 -15.77 -11.57
N ASP A 130 11.75 -14.86 -12.25
CA ASP A 130 11.86 -14.87 -13.71
C ASP A 130 12.45 -16.18 -14.22
N GLN A 131 13.55 -16.62 -13.60
CA GLN A 131 14.21 -17.87 -13.97
C GLN A 131 13.28 -19.09 -13.88
N ILE A 132 12.52 -19.23 -12.78
CA ILE A 132 11.63 -20.37 -12.59
C ILE A 132 10.36 -20.24 -13.44
N ALA A 133 9.85 -19.03 -13.65
CA ALA A 133 8.69 -18.77 -14.50
C ALA A 133 9.02 -19.12 -15.96
N ASP A 134 10.17 -18.71 -16.48
CA ASP A 134 10.62 -19.06 -17.82
C ASP A 134 10.79 -20.58 -18.00
N LYS A 135 11.38 -21.24 -17.00
CA LYS A 135 11.64 -22.68 -17.04
C LYS A 135 10.35 -23.51 -16.97
N ASN A 136 9.37 -23.06 -16.19
CA ASN A 136 8.18 -23.83 -15.86
C ASN A 136 6.89 -23.23 -16.45
N ASN A 137 7.00 -22.34 -17.45
CA ASN A 137 5.87 -21.69 -18.11
C ASN A 137 4.92 -20.98 -17.11
N GLY A 138 5.50 -20.21 -16.21
CA GLY A 138 4.85 -19.46 -15.13
C GLY A 138 4.42 -20.29 -13.92
N LYS A 139 4.64 -21.61 -13.92
CA LYS A 139 4.19 -22.46 -12.81
C LYS A 139 5.20 -22.50 -11.66
N ILE A 140 4.81 -21.91 -10.53
CA ILE A 140 5.60 -21.85 -9.30
C ILE A 140 5.11 -22.93 -8.34
N SER A 141 5.98 -23.89 -8.02
CA SER A 141 5.69 -24.97 -7.08
C SER A 141 5.60 -24.50 -5.64
N ILE A 142 4.95 -25.30 -4.77
CA ILE A 142 4.92 -25.05 -3.31
C ILE A 142 6.32 -24.94 -2.71
N SER A 143 7.28 -25.76 -3.16
CA SER A 143 8.68 -25.67 -2.72
C SER A 143 9.33 -24.34 -3.07
N GLU A 144 9.07 -23.81 -4.27
CA GLU A 144 9.58 -22.50 -4.70
C GLU A 144 8.89 -21.37 -3.92
N LEU A 145 7.58 -21.46 -3.69
CA LEU A 145 6.85 -20.48 -2.87
C LEU A 145 7.40 -20.42 -1.43
N ASN A 146 7.53 -21.57 -0.77
CA ASN A 146 8.09 -21.67 0.57
C ASN A 146 9.53 -21.11 0.59
N TYR A 147 10.33 -21.34 -0.45
CA TYR A 147 11.69 -20.81 -0.56
C TYR A 147 11.72 -19.28 -0.74
N ILE A 148 10.94 -18.73 -1.66
CA ILE A 148 10.92 -17.28 -1.92
C ILE A 148 10.44 -16.55 -0.66
N GLN A 149 9.37 -17.05 -0.03
CA GLN A 149 8.88 -16.47 1.22
C GLN A 149 9.93 -16.55 2.35
N TYR A 150 10.64 -17.67 2.47
CA TYR A 150 11.72 -17.82 3.43
C TYR A 150 12.87 -16.87 3.12
N SER A 151 13.23 -16.70 1.85
CA SER A 151 14.23 -15.73 1.40
C SER A 151 13.84 -14.31 1.79
N LEU A 152 12.56 -13.96 1.65
CA LEU A 152 12.05 -12.63 2.00
C LEU A 152 12.10 -12.37 3.50
N THR A 153 11.83 -13.36 4.36
CA THR A 153 11.47 -13.13 5.77
C THR A 153 12.29 -13.89 6.82
N ASP A 154 13.09 -14.87 6.40
CA ASP A 154 13.78 -15.88 7.25
C ASP A 154 12.84 -16.71 8.14
N ILE A 155 11.54 -16.68 7.86
CA ILE A 155 10.52 -17.44 8.59
C ILE A 155 10.04 -18.57 7.69
N LYS A 156 9.95 -19.79 8.22
CA LYS A 156 9.38 -20.91 7.45
C LYS A 156 7.86 -20.81 7.45
N VAL A 157 7.27 -20.66 6.26
CA VAL A 157 5.83 -20.81 6.03
C VAL A 157 5.59 -21.96 5.06
N ASP A 158 4.57 -22.78 5.35
CA ASP A 158 4.15 -23.85 4.46
C ASP A 158 2.86 -23.50 3.72
N PHE A 159 2.95 -23.41 2.39
CA PHE A 159 1.82 -23.12 1.51
C PHE A 159 1.01 -24.37 1.10
N SER A 160 1.40 -25.58 1.51
CA SER A 160 0.76 -26.84 1.09
C SER A 160 -0.74 -26.93 1.40
N SER A 161 -1.21 -26.25 2.46
CA SER A 161 -2.62 -26.21 2.83
C SER A 161 -3.43 -25.13 2.09
N TYR A 162 -2.75 -24.21 1.39
CA TYR A 162 -3.34 -23.04 0.75
C TYR A 162 -3.32 -23.15 -0.78
N VAL A 163 -2.24 -23.73 -1.33
CA VAL A 163 -2.06 -23.98 -2.76
C VAL A 163 -2.11 -25.48 -3.00
N LYS A 164 -2.89 -25.92 -4.00
CA LYS A 164 -3.04 -27.33 -4.33
C LYS A 164 -1.76 -27.94 -4.92
N ASP A 165 -1.26 -27.34 -6.01
CA ASP A 165 -0.10 -27.86 -6.76
C ASP A 165 0.90 -26.75 -7.07
N THR A 166 0.47 -25.74 -7.83
CA THR A 166 1.30 -24.61 -8.28
C THR A 166 0.52 -23.30 -8.29
N VAL A 167 1.20 -22.17 -8.16
CA VAL A 167 0.69 -20.84 -8.48
C VAL A 167 1.13 -20.48 -9.91
N ASP A 168 0.25 -19.83 -10.67
CA ASP A 168 0.59 -19.28 -11.99
C ASP A 168 1.03 -17.83 -11.85
N SER A 169 2.33 -17.56 -12.04
CA SER A 169 2.88 -16.21 -11.96
C SER A 169 2.44 -15.31 -13.11
N ASN A 170 1.83 -15.84 -14.17
CA ASN A 170 1.29 -15.04 -15.28
C ASN A 170 -0.11 -14.51 -15.00
N ASP A 171 -0.81 -15.05 -14.00
CA ASP A 171 -2.11 -14.57 -13.55
C ASP A 171 -1.92 -13.31 -12.69
N THR A 172 -1.42 -12.26 -13.34
CA THR A 172 -0.92 -11.05 -12.69
C THR A 172 -1.97 -9.98 -12.55
N ALA A 173 -1.88 -9.22 -11.46
CA ALA A 173 -2.57 -7.96 -11.27
C ALA A 173 -1.61 -6.92 -10.70
N SER A 174 -1.84 -5.65 -11.00
CA SER A 174 -1.16 -4.55 -10.31
C SER A 174 -2.06 -3.96 -9.25
N ALA A 175 -1.46 -3.55 -8.14
CA ALA A 175 -2.07 -2.54 -7.29
C ALA A 175 -2.07 -1.19 -8.02
N LEU A 176 -2.96 -0.28 -7.61
CA LEU A 176 -2.99 1.08 -8.17
C LEU A 176 -1.80 1.92 -7.74
N ASN A 177 -1.07 1.52 -6.68
CA ASN A 177 0.12 2.22 -6.23
C ASN A 177 1.41 1.60 -6.77
N PHE A 178 2.46 2.41 -6.81
CA PHE A 178 3.84 2.02 -7.14
C PHE A 178 4.79 2.82 -6.27
N GLY A 179 6.05 2.38 -6.16
CA GLY A 179 7.03 3.10 -5.36
C GLY A 179 8.45 3.01 -5.90
N GLN A 180 9.28 3.95 -5.45
CA GLN A 180 10.69 4.01 -5.80
C GLN A 180 11.49 4.51 -4.61
N ILE A 181 12.53 3.76 -4.23
CA ILE A 181 13.56 4.28 -3.31
C ILE A 181 14.50 5.19 -4.11
N THR A 182 14.62 6.44 -3.66
CA THR A 182 15.40 7.51 -4.31
C THR A 182 16.78 7.68 -3.68
N ASP A 183 16.90 7.49 -2.36
CA ASP A 183 18.17 7.50 -1.63
C ASP A 183 18.13 6.51 -0.45
N TYR A 184 19.31 6.06 0.01
CA TYR A 184 19.42 5.26 1.22
C TYR A 184 20.76 5.41 1.93
N LYS A 185 20.73 5.20 3.24
CA LYS A 185 21.89 5.08 4.13
C LYS A 185 21.79 3.76 4.88
N TYR A 186 22.94 3.25 5.32
CA TYR A 186 22.97 2.00 6.06
C TYR A 186 24.01 2.00 7.18
N GLU A 187 23.75 1.15 8.16
CA GLU A 187 24.63 0.80 9.26
C GLU A 187 24.71 -0.73 9.37
N VAL A 188 25.94 -1.27 9.42
CA VAL A 188 26.17 -2.70 9.60
C VAL A 188 25.90 -3.05 11.06
N THR A 189 25.16 -4.12 11.29
CA THR A 189 24.85 -4.65 12.62
C THR A 189 25.40 -6.07 12.78
N ASP A 190 25.35 -6.62 13.99
CA ASP A 190 25.80 -7.99 14.25
C ASP A 190 24.99 -9.03 13.45
N GLU A 191 23.69 -8.77 13.22
CA GLU A 191 22.77 -9.69 12.53
C GLU A 191 22.70 -9.44 11.01
N GLY A 192 23.06 -8.24 10.56
CA GLY A 192 22.96 -7.85 9.15
C GLY A 192 23.18 -6.37 8.93
N VAL A 193 22.14 -5.67 8.47
CA VAL A 193 22.20 -4.26 8.07
C VAL A 193 20.91 -3.57 8.50
N ARG A 194 21.02 -2.37 9.06
CA ARG A 194 19.88 -1.48 9.22
C ARG A 194 19.98 -0.35 8.22
N LEU A 195 18.90 -0.11 7.50
CA LEU A 195 18.79 0.82 6.39
C LEU A 195 17.76 1.89 6.70
N THR A 196 18.09 3.13 6.36
CA THR A 196 17.15 4.24 6.28
C THR A 196 17.07 4.68 4.82
N ALA A 197 15.86 4.78 4.26
CA ALA A 197 15.68 5.09 2.85
C ALA A 197 14.54 6.06 2.60
N ASP A 198 14.70 6.89 1.58
CA ASP A 198 13.66 7.79 1.08
C ASP A 198 12.85 7.04 0.01
N LEU A 199 11.55 6.90 0.24
CA LEU A 199 10.58 6.25 -0.64
C LEU A 199 9.61 7.28 -1.18
N GLU A 200 9.45 7.30 -2.50
CA GLU A 200 8.33 7.99 -3.16
C GLU A 200 7.28 6.96 -3.56
N VAL A 201 6.01 7.24 -3.25
CA VAL A 201 4.86 6.39 -3.61
C VAL A 201 3.94 7.17 -4.53
N GLY A 202 3.60 6.61 -5.68
CA GLY A 202 2.65 7.19 -6.64
C GLY A 202 1.42 6.30 -6.83
N TRP A 203 0.40 6.84 -7.50
CA TRP A 203 -0.86 6.14 -7.81
C TRP A 203 -1.25 6.32 -9.27
N ASP A 204 -1.73 5.23 -9.87
CA ASP A 204 -2.25 5.23 -11.24
C ASP A 204 -3.42 6.19 -11.40
N GLY A 205 -3.40 6.97 -12.49
CA GLY A 205 -4.46 7.94 -12.79
C GLY A 205 -4.34 9.25 -12.02
N THR A 206 -3.24 9.49 -11.31
CA THR A 206 -2.98 10.73 -10.57
C THR A 206 -1.49 11.10 -10.65
N ASP A 207 -1.18 12.40 -10.61
CA ASP A 207 0.19 12.89 -10.47
C ASP A 207 0.63 13.04 -8.99
N SER A 208 -0.24 12.68 -8.04
CA SER A 208 0.06 12.73 -6.61
C SER A 208 1.13 11.71 -6.24
N THR A 209 2.11 12.19 -5.49
CA THR A 209 3.13 11.36 -4.86
C THR A 209 3.17 11.62 -3.35
N THR A 210 3.45 10.58 -2.58
CA THR A 210 3.69 10.67 -1.13
C THR A 210 5.12 10.27 -0.85
N LYS A 211 5.83 11.12 -0.10
CA LYS A 211 7.18 10.82 0.37
C LYS A 211 7.11 10.12 1.73
N LYS A 212 7.84 9.02 1.88
CA LYS A 212 7.97 8.25 3.11
C LYS A 212 9.45 8.05 3.44
N GLU A 213 9.78 8.09 4.72
CA GLU A 213 11.07 7.62 5.23
C GLU A 213 10.87 6.17 5.71
N LEU A 214 11.72 5.27 5.25
CA LEU A 214 11.72 3.86 5.63
C LEU A 214 12.83 3.60 6.65
N THR A 215 12.54 2.75 7.64
CA THR A 215 13.55 2.06 8.44
C THR A 215 13.40 0.56 8.21
N VAL A 216 14.45 -0.08 7.71
CA VAL A 216 14.45 -1.52 7.37
C VAL A 216 15.55 -2.22 8.13
N ASN A 217 15.21 -3.31 8.82
CA ASN A 217 16.17 -4.18 9.48
C ASN A 217 16.33 -5.46 8.65
N LEU A 218 17.52 -5.65 8.11
CA LEU A 218 17.91 -6.79 7.31
C LEU A 218 18.77 -7.75 8.13
N ILE A 219 18.57 -9.04 7.92
CA ILE A 219 19.41 -10.10 8.47
C ILE A 219 20.10 -10.87 7.35
N LYS A 220 21.32 -11.34 7.61
CA LYS A 220 22.07 -12.16 6.65
C LYS A 220 21.37 -13.49 6.43
N ASN A 221 20.95 -13.73 5.20
CA ASN A 221 20.46 -15.02 4.75
C ASN A 221 21.17 -15.37 3.44
N LYS A 222 22.30 -16.07 3.54
CA LYS A 222 23.16 -16.36 2.40
C LYS A 222 22.48 -17.15 1.28
N TYR A 223 21.31 -17.75 1.49
CA TYR A 223 20.58 -18.44 0.42
C TYR A 223 19.36 -17.66 -0.07
N SER A 224 19.15 -16.44 0.42
CA SER A 224 18.06 -15.58 -0.03
C SER A 224 18.23 -15.19 -1.50
N CYS A 225 17.14 -15.26 -2.27
CA CYS A 225 17.05 -14.69 -3.61
C CYS A 225 16.96 -13.14 -3.61
N PHE A 226 16.98 -12.49 -2.45
CA PHE A 226 17.00 -11.04 -2.28
C PHE A 226 18.38 -10.59 -1.82
N ASP A 227 19.37 -10.77 -2.69
CA ASP A 227 20.76 -10.34 -2.51
C ASP A 227 21.44 -10.86 -1.24
N GLY A 228 21.05 -12.06 -0.78
CA GLY A 228 21.62 -12.66 0.43
C GLY A 228 21.09 -12.08 1.75
N TYR A 229 19.97 -11.35 1.72
CA TYR A 229 19.33 -10.77 2.91
C TYR A 229 17.86 -11.18 3.02
N SER A 230 17.36 -11.20 4.25
CA SER A 230 15.94 -11.29 4.56
C SER A 230 15.51 -10.05 5.35
N ILE A 231 14.26 -9.63 5.18
CA ILE A 231 13.67 -8.46 5.82
C ILE A 231 13.06 -8.92 7.15
N LYS A 232 13.72 -8.55 8.26
CA LYS A 232 13.27 -8.87 9.63
C LYS A 232 12.16 -7.94 10.09
N SER A 233 12.29 -6.66 9.77
CA SER A 233 11.22 -5.68 9.95
C SER A 233 11.38 -4.49 9.02
N LEU A 234 10.27 -3.81 8.77
CA LEU A 234 10.20 -2.56 8.04
C LEU A 234 9.19 -1.67 8.74
N SER A 235 9.51 -0.39 8.88
CA SER A 235 8.54 0.64 9.23
C SER A 235 8.66 1.81 8.27
N SER A 236 7.55 2.46 8.01
CA SER A 236 7.49 3.64 7.16
C SER A 236 6.83 4.80 7.90
N LYS A 237 7.31 6.00 7.64
CA LYS A 237 6.74 7.23 8.16
C LYS A 237 6.55 8.20 7.01
N THR A 238 5.33 8.70 6.82
CA THR A 238 5.08 9.79 5.88
C THR A 238 5.96 10.99 6.25
N VAL A 239 6.73 11.46 5.29
CA VAL A 239 7.45 12.72 5.40
C VAL A 239 6.44 13.80 5.08
N GLU A 240 5.81 14.34 6.12
CA GLU A 240 4.93 15.50 6.01
C GLU A 240 5.74 16.69 5.51
N SER A 241 5.72 16.95 4.21
CA SER A 241 6.08 18.25 3.66
C SER A 241 4.86 19.15 3.81
N LYS A 242 4.62 19.62 5.04
CA LYS A 242 3.58 20.62 5.26
C LYS A 242 3.84 21.82 4.37
N ILE A 243 2.86 22.16 3.55
CA ILE A 243 2.85 23.40 2.79
C ILE A 243 2.71 24.51 3.82
N LYS A 244 3.78 25.28 3.99
CA LYS A 244 3.81 26.41 4.91
C LYS A 244 3.25 27.64 4.20
N PRO A 245 2.43 28.46 4.86
CA PRO A 245 2.07 29.76 4.33
C PRO A 245 3.33 30.59 4.09
N ASP A 246 3.53 31.02 2.85
CA ASP A 246 4.65 31.86 2.47
C ASP A 246 4.21 33.30 2.16
N ASN A 247 2.90 33.56 2.21
CA ASN A 247 2.26 34.83 1.87
C ASN A 247 2.58 35.31 0.44
N LYS A 248 2.83 34.39 -0.49
CA LYS A 248 3.04 34.70 -1.90
C LYS A 248 1.81 34.31 -2.72
N GLU A 249 1.77 34.84 -3.94
CA GLU A 249 0.79 34.46 -4.94
C GLU A 249 1.15 33.11 -5.55
N HIS A 250 0.13 32.28 -5.67
CA HIS A 250 0.17 30.94 -6.25
C HIS A 250 -0.90 30.84 -7.33
N ILE A 251 -0.63 29.99 -8.31
CA ILE A 251 -1.45 29.87 -9.51
C ILE A 251 -1.71 28.40 -9.77
N PHE A 252 -2.99 28.04 -9.84
CA PHE A 252 -3.41 26.76 -10.41
C PHE A 252 -4.46 26.94 -11.49
N TYR A 253 -4.62 25.89 -12.28
CA TYR A 253 -5.58 25.78 -13.36
C TYR A 253 -6.51 24.62 -13.07
N GLY A 254 -7.81 24.81 -13.30
CA GLY A 254 -8.80 23.77 -13.10
C GLY A 254 -10.12 24.06 -13.80
N SER A 255 -10.93 23.02 -13.96
CA SER A 255 -12.25 23.06 -14.59
C SER A 255 -13.33 23.24 -13.53
N ASP A 256 -14.25 24.20 -13.72
CA ASP A 256 -15.43 24.31 -12.86
C ASP A 256 -16.31 23.06 -12.98
N MET A 257 -16.65 22.44 -11.84
CA MET A 257 -17.47 21.23 -11.81
C MET A 257 -18.97 21.50 -11.94
N MET A 258 -19.38 22.75 -12.16
CA MET A 258 -20.77 23.19 -12.31
C MET A 258 -21.61 22.93 -11.06
N GLU A 259 -20.96 22.82 -9.90
CA GLU A 259 -21.57 22.72 -8.59
C GLU A 259 -21.24 23.97 -7.78
N GLU A 260 -22.19 24.41 -6.96
CA GLU A 260 -21.99 25.54 -6.06
C GLU A 260 -22.73 25.29 -4.76
N GLU A 261 -22.03 25.43 -3.63
CA GLU A 261 -22.64 25.46 -2.31
C GLU A 261 -22.19 26.72 -1.56
N ASN A 262 -23.15 27.62 -1.27
CA ASN A 262 -22.92 28.85 -0.50
C ASN A 262 -21.76 29.73 -1.04
N GLY A 263 -21.63 29.83 -2.37
CA GLY A 263 -20.56 30.59 -3.02
C GLY A 263 -19.19 29.89 -3.02
N VAL A 264 -19.15 28.60 -2.70
CA VAL A 264 -17.97 27.74 -2.86
C VAL A 264 -18.17 26.85 -4.08
N PHE A 265 -17.18 26.85 -4.96
CA PHE A 265 -17.21 26.15 -6.25
C PHE A 265 -16.11 25.08 -6.26
N PRO A 266 -16.39 23.80 -6.51
CA PRO A 266 -15.37 22.79 -6.69
C PRO A 266 -14.78 22.89 -8.10
N PHE A 267 -13.45 22.90 -8.17
CA PHE A 267 -12.69 22.87 -9.41
C PHE A 267 -11.94 21.54 -9.51
N GLU A 268 -12.06 20.82 -10.61
CA GLU A 268 -11.17 19.69 -10.91
C GLU A 268 -9.79 20.24 -11.25
N PHE A 269 -8.80 19.89 -10.43
CA PHE A 269 -7.43 20.36 -10.62
C PHE A 269 -6.84 19.79 -11.90
N SER A 270 -6.20 20.67 -12.69
CA SER A 270 -5.49 20.28 -13.91
C SER A 270 -3.98 20.33 -13.73
N TYR A 271 -3.43 21.51 -13.42
CA TYR A 271 -2.00 21.71 -13.18
C TYR A 271 -1.76 23.05 -12.44
N SER A 272 -0.52 23.29 -12.01
CA SER A 272 -0.12 24.55 -11.36
C SER A 272 1.23 25.06 -11.90
N GLU A 273 1.54 26.34 -11.64
CA GLU A 273 2.84 26.94 -11.98
C GLU A 273 3.92 26.68 -10.92
N ASP A 274 3.58 25.96 -9.85
CA ASP A 274 4.46 25.63 -8.72
C ASP A 274 4.47 24.12 -8.42
N ASP A 275 5.32 23.72 -7.48
CA ASP A 275 5.46 22.33 -7.02
C ASP A 275 4.59 22.05 -5.77
N MET A 276 3.52 22.81 -5.56
CA MET A 276 2.64 22.58 -4.41
C MET A 276 1.73 21.36 -4.63
N ASN A 277 1.35 20.72 -3.53
CA ASN A 277 0.45 19.57 -3.56
C ASN A 277 -1.01 20.04 -3.51
N TYR A 278 -1.75 19.85 -4.60
CA TYR A 278 -3.18 20.18 -4.73
C TYR A 278 -4.03 18.91 -4.67
N ALA A 279 -5.24 19.03 -4.11
CA ALA A 279 -6.20 17.94 -4.16
C ALA A 279 -6.79 17.78 -5.56
N HIS A 280 -7.31 16.60 -5.87
CA HIS A 280 -8.00 16.35 -7.15
C HIS A 280 -9.16 17.33 -7.39
N PHE A 281 -9.87 17.71 -6.32
CA PHE A 281 -10.82 18.82 -6.33
C PHE A 281 -10.36 19.92 -5.36
N VAL A 282 -10.25 21.15 -5.87
CA VAL A 282 -9.94 22.34 -5.08
C VAL A 282 -11.20 23.20 -4.95
N TYR A 283 -11.63 23.44 -3.72
CA TYR A 283 -12.80 24.25 -3.40
C TYR A 283 -12.43 25.73 -3.39
N VAL A 284 -12.95 26.47 -4.37
CA VAL A 284 -12.71 27.90 -4.54
C VAL A 284 -13.80 28.69 -3.82
N ASP A 285 -13.47 29.34 -2.71
CA ASP A 285 -14.40 30.09 -1.88
C ASP A 285 -14.55 31.53 -2.37
N LEU A 286 -15.65 31.76 -3.07
CA LEU A 286 -16.05 33.06 -3.62
C LEU A 286 -17.20 33.69 -2.83
N SER A 287 -17.51 33.18 -1.63
CA SER A 287 -18.65 33.64 -0.81
C SER A 287 -18.60 35.14 -0.48
N LYS A 288 -17.41 35.74 -0.52
CA LYS A 288 -17.17 37.18 -0.30
C LYS A 288 -16.72 37.93 -1.55
N LEU A 289 -16.72 37.28 -2.72
CA LEU A 289 -16.21 37.80 -4.00
C LEU A 289 -17.29 37.67 -5.09
N PRO A 290 -18.40 38.43 -4.98
CA PRO A 290 -19.58 38.22 -5.83
C PRO A 290 -19.31 38.43 -7.32
N GLU A 291 -18.42 39.36 -7.69
CA GLU A 291 -18.07 39.61 -9.10
C GLU A 291 -17.33 38.40 -9.72
N LEU A 292 -16.43 37.77 -8.97
CA LEU A 292 -15.74 36.56 -9.41
C LEU A 292 -16.70 35.35 -9.42
N ALA A 293 -17.59 35.24 -8.44
CA ALA A 293 -18.62 34.21 -8.44
C ALA A 293 -19.52 34.31 -9.68
N ASP A 294 -19.93 35.52 -10.06
CA ASP A 294 -20.74 35.76 -11.26
C ASP A 294 -19.98 35.44 -12.54
N LEU A 295 -18.66 35.68 -12.59
CA LEU A 295 -17.81 35.25 -13.70
C LEU A 295 -17.81 33.72 -13.86
N VAL A 296 -17.62 32.98 -12.77
CA VAL A 296 -17.62 31.51 -12.78
C VAL A 296 -18.98 30.98 -13.21
N ARG A 297 -20.08 31.46 -12.61
CA ARG A 297 -21.46 31.06 -12.98
C ARG A 297 -21.76 31.31 -14.47
N LYS A 298 -21.33 32.45 -15.02
CA LYS A 298 -21.56 32.81 -16.42
C LYS A 298 -20.80 31.89 -17.39
N ASN A 299 -19.69 31.31 -16.95
CA ASN A 299 -18.85 30.43 -17.76
C ASN A 299 -18.74 29.03 -17.13
N SER A 300 -19.82 28.56 -16.52
CA SER A 300 -19.82 27.29 -15.80
C SER A 300 -19.40 26.11 -16.69
N GLY A 301 -18.60 25.19 -16.14
CA GLY A 301 -18.00 24.07 -16.87
C GLY A 301 -16.77 24.42 -17.71
N SER A 302 -16.27 25.66 -17.63
CA SER A 302 -15.04 26.09 -18.33
C SER A 302 -13.80 25.89 -17.47
N ASP A 303 -12.64 26.02 -18.11
CA ASP A 303 -11.34 26.04 -17.44
C ASP A 303 -10.99 27.46 -17.00
N PHE A 304 -10.45 27.59 -15.80
CA PHE A 304 -10.04 28.87 -15.24
C PHE A 304 -8.61 28.82 -14.71
N LYS A 305 -7.97 29.98 -14.77
CA LYS A 305 -6.77 30.31 -14.00
C LYS A 305 -7.20 30.91 -12.67
N VAL A 306 -6.77 30.32 -11.57
CA VAL A 306 -7.08 30.77 -10.21
C VAL A 306 -5.81 31.29 -9.57
N ILE A 307 -5.82 32.54 -9.12
CA ILE A 307 -4.71 33.19 -8.41
C ILE A 307 -5.14 33.36 -6.96
N TYR A 308 -4.28 32.98 -6.03
CA TYR A 308 -4.56 33.10 -4.59
C TYR A 308 -3.28 33.37 -3.80
N VAL A 309 -3.43 33.88 -2.58
CA VAL A 309 -2.30 34.06 -1.65
C VAL A 309 -2.37 33.00 -0.56
N LEU A 310 -1.29 32.25 -0.36
CA LEU A 310 -1.24 31.23 0.69
C LEU A 310 -0.90 31.87 2.05
N ASN A 311 -1.94 32.25 2.80
CA ASN A 311 -1.85 32.96 4.09
C ASN A 311 -2.48 32.19 5.28
N GLY A 312 -2.82 30.91 5.09
CA GLY A 312 -3.48 30.05 6.08
C GLY A 312 -2.55 29.35 7.06
N GLY A 313 -3.05 28.29 7.72
CA GLY A 313 -2.23 27.39 8.52
C GLY A 313 -1.42 26.43 7.64
N GLU A 314 -0.48 25.71 8.26
CA GLU A 314 0.19 24.59 7.59
C GLU A 314 -0.85 23.55 7.12
N THR A 315 -0.73 23.09 5.87
CA THR A 315 -1.60 22.06 5.29
C THR A 315 -0.79 21.03 4.52
N ASP A 316 -1.26 19.79 4.44
CA ASP A 316 -0.59 18.73 3.66
C ASP A 316 -0.94 18.81 2.16
N THR A 317 -2.14 19.32 1.87
CA THR A 317 -2.69 19.46 0.54
C THR A 317 -3.52 20.74 0.44
N ILE A 318 -3.48 21.42 -0.69
CA ILE A 318 -4.36 22.57 -0.97
C ILE A 318 -5.71 22.03 -1.46
N GLU A 319 -6.68 21.99 -0.54
CA GLU A 319 -8.05 21.57 -0.81
C GLU A 319 -9.02 22.74 -0.97
N LYS A 320 -8.70 23.89 -0.36
CA LYS A 320 -9.58 25.06 -0.37
C LYS A 320 -8.77 26.34 -0.45
N VAL A 321 -9.20 27.26 -1.32
CA VAL A 321 -8.56 28.58 -1.47
C VAL A 321 -9.58 29.70 -1.44
N VAL A 322 -9.13 30.89 -1.03
CA VAL A 322 -9.83 32.15 -1.31
C VAL A 322 -8.99 32.88 -2.35
N PRO A 323 -9.47 33.01 -3.60
CA PRO A 323 -8.68 33.59 -4.66
C PRO A 323 -8.58 35.11 -4.51
N THR A 324 -7.48 35.67 -4.98
CA THR A 324 -7.31 37.09 -5.24
C THR A 324 -7.83 37.48 -6.62
N ASP A 325 -7.78 36.56 -7.58
CA ASP A 325 -8.30 36.75 -8.93
C ASP A 325 -8.69 35.41 -9.58
N ILE A 326 -9.62 35.47 -10.54
CA ILE A 326 -9.99 34.35 -11.41
C ILE A 326 -10.18 34.87 -12.84
N THR A 327 -9.56 34.21 -13.81
CA THR A 327 -9.78 34.47 -15.24
C THR A 327 -10.07 33.18 -15.99
N LEU A 328 -10.71 33.27 -17.15
CA LEU A 328 -10.79 32.13 -18.06
C LEU A 328 -9.38 31.71 -18.47
N ALA A 329 -9.12 30.41 -18.49
CA ALA A 329 -7.85 29.88 -18.99
C ALA A 329 -7.83 29.98 -20.52
N ASP A 330 -6.72 30.49 -21.06
CA ASP A 330 -6.47 30.40 -22.50
C ASP A 330 -6.22 28.93 -22.86
N LYS A 331 -6.93 28.44 -23.88
CA LYS A 331 -6.79 27.07 -24.39
C LYS A 331 -5.46 26.83 -25.08
#